data_AF-A0A1E7N1K8-F1
#
_entry.id   AF-A0A1E7N1K8-F1
#
_cell.length_a   1.000
_cell.length_b   1.000
_cell.length_c   1.000
_cell.angle_alpha   90.00
_cell.angle_beta   90.00
_cell.angle_gamma   90.00
#
_symmetry.space_group_name_H-M   'P 1'
#
loop_
_entity.id
_entity.type
_entity.pdbx_description
1 polymer ?
#
loop_
_entity_poly.entity_id
_entity_poly.type
_entity_poly.pdbx_seq_one_letter_code
_entity_poly.pdbx_strand_id
1 'polypeptide(L)' 'MMHQMRAEYGSGGEAGGVRLWHMVRGAQSVAMCGRELDPGARVREAVDWGKTPELCCHTCGAYFLRETPYLSAEHQ' A
#
# COMPACT_ATOMS: atom_id res chain seq x y z
N MET A 1 -1.20 -12.05 8.98
CA MET A 1 -2.25 -11.22 8.31
C MET A 1 -1.72 -10.90 6.92
N MET A 2 -2.57 -10.95 5.88
CA MET A 2 -2.15 -10.61 4.51
C MET A 2 -2.25 -9.09 4.32
N HIS A 3 -1.19 -8.43 3.88
CA HIS A 3 -1.22 -7.00 3.52
C HIS A 3 -1.55 -6.83 2.03
N GLN A 4 -2.17 -5.70 1.68
CA GLN A 4 -2.41 -5.32 0.28
C GLN A 4 -2.08 -3.85 0.07
N MET A 5 -1.75 -3.51 -1.17
CA MET A 5 -1.62 -2.12 -1.61
C MET A 5 -2.98 -1.63 -2.09
N ARG A 6 -3.40 -0.44 -1.69
CA ARG A 6 -4.60 0.22 -2.20
C ARG A 6 -4.25 1.64 -2.67
N ALA A 7 -4.75 1.99 -3.85
CA ALA A 7 -4.47 3.28 -4.48
C ALA A 7 -5.19 4.42 -3.76
N GLU A 8 -4.48 5.53 -3.58
CA GLU A 8 -5.08 6.83 -3.38
C GLU A 8 -5.09 7.57 -4.72
N TYR A 9 -6.25 8.09 -5.10
CA TYR A 9 -6.40 8.96 -6.26
C TYR A 9 -6.40 10.44 -5.88
N GLY A 10 -6.02 11.31 -6.82
CA GLY A 10 -6.14 12.76 -6.65
C GLY A 10 -7.56 13.26 -6.93
N SER A 11 -7.71 14.59 -7.09
CA SER A 11 -9.00 15.23 -7.43
C SER A 11 -9.61 14.74 -8.75
N GLY A 12 -8.80 14.21 -9.67
CA GLY A 12 -9.26 13.58 -10.90
C GLY A 12 -9.80 12.16 -10.76
N GLY A 13 -9.84 11.60 -9.54
CA GLY A 13 -10.24 10.22 -9.30
C GLY A 13 -9.35 9.22 -10.04
N GLU A 14 -9.90 8.04 -10.36
CA GLU A 14 -9.15 6.99 -11.06
C GLU A 14 -8.58 7.45 -12.41
N ALA A 15 -9.32 8.29 -13.15
CA ALA A 15 -8.88 8.83 -14.44
C ALA A 15 -7.62 9.71 -14.33
N GLY A 16 -7.38 10.32 -13.16
CA GLY A 16 -6.16 11.08 -12.87
C GLY A 16 -4.94 10.20 -12.52
N GLY A 17 -5.12 8.88 -12.46
CA GLY A 17 -4.08 7.94 -12.08
C GLY A 17 -3.82 7.88 -10.57
N VAL A 18 -3.00 6.90 -10.18
CA VAL A 18 -2.65 6.70 -8.77
C VAL A 18 -1.74 7.84 -8.30
N ARG A 19 -2.17 8.54 -7.26
CA ARG A 19 -1.39 9.62 -6.62
C ARG A 19 -0.36 9.04 -5.65
N LEU A 20 -0.78 8.05 -4.86
CA LEU A 20 0.04 7.44 -3.82
C LEU A 20 -0.47 6.03 -3.51
N TRP A 21 0.44 5.08 -3.33
CA TRP A 21 0.11 3.75 -2.83
C TRP A 21 0.14 3.68 -1.31
N HIS A 22 -0.87 3.04 -0.72
CA HIS A 22 -0.95 2.80 0.72
C HIS A 22 -0.99 1.31 1.02
N MET A 23 -0.44 0.92 2.16
CA MET A 23 -0.59 -0.43 2.68
C MET A 23 -1.85 -0.51 3.54
N VAL A 24 -2.64 -1.55 3.35
CA VAL A 24 -3.83 -1.89 4.13
C VAL A 24 -3.64 -3.30 4.74
N ARG A 25 -4.27 -3.52 5.89
CA ARG A 25 -4.32 -4.87 6.51
C ARG A 25 -5.54 -5.59 5.94
N GLY A 26 -5.32 -6.71 5.25
CA GLY A 26 -6.39 -7.42 4.53
C GLY A 26 -7.03 -6.56 3.43
N ALA A 27 -8.34 -6.74 3.21
CA ALA A 27 -9.11 -6.01 2.21
C ALA A 27 -9.73 -4.70 2.74
N GLN A 28 -9.18 -4.12 3.81
CA GLN A 28 -9.72 -2.89 4.40
C GLN A 28 -9.53 -1.68 3.48
N SER A 29 -10.40 -0.69 3.64
CA SER A 29 -10.29 0.62 2.97
C SER A 29 -9.59 1.67 3.83
N VAL A 30 -9.09 1.29 5.01
CA VAL A 30 -8.32 2.17 5.89
C VAL A 30 -6.86 1.76 5.81
N ALA A 31 -6.02 2.68 5.34
CA ALA A 31 -4.58 2.52 5.29
C ALA A 31 -3.98 2.39 6.70
N MET A 32 -2.81 1.77 6.79
CA MET A 32 -2.06 1.67 8.06
C MET A 32 -1.68 3.04 8.64
N CYS A 33 -1.58 4.09 7.81
CA CYS A 33 -1.36 5.47 8.24
C CYS A 33 -2.63 6.16 8.76
N GLY A 34 -3.79 5.48 8.76
CA GLY A 34 -5.08 6.00 9.21
C GLY A 34 -5.91 6.69 8.12
N ARG A 35 -5.41 6.76 6.88
CA ARG A 35 -6.14 7.36 5.76
C ARG A 35 -7.26 6.44 5.27
N GLU A 36 -8.46 7.00 5.13
CA GLU A 36 -9.56 6.36 4.41
C GLU A 36 -9.32 6.47 2.91
N LEU A 37 -9.46 5.33 2.22
CA LEU A 37 -9.31 5.17 0.78
C LEU A 37 -10.65 4.77 0.19
N ASP A 38 -10.82 5.04 -1.10
CA ASP A 38 -11.98 4.56 -1.83
C ASP A 38 -12.03 3.01 -1.79
N PRO A 39 -13.14 2.39 -1.34
CA PRO A 39 -13.30 0.92 -1.30
C PRO A 39 -13.27 0.26 -2.68
N GLY A 40 -13.53 1.01 -3.76
CA GLY A 40 -13.38 0.58 -5.15
C GLY A 40 -12.00 0.84 -5.75
N ALA A 41 -11.08 1.50 -5.04
CA ALA A 41 -9.76 1.81 -5.55
C ALA A 41 -8.96 0.56 -5.95
N ARG A 42 -8.12 0.71 -6.97
CA ARG A 42 -7.22 -0.33 -7.44
C ARG A 42 -6.41 -0.92 -6.28
N VAL A 43 -6.35 -2.25 -6.26
CA VAL A 43 -5.53 -3.02 -5.32
C VAL A 43 -4.36 -3.71 -6.01
N ARG A 44 -3.27 -3.92 -5.28
CA ARG A 44 -2.11 -4.73 -5.68
C ARG A 44 -1.65 -5.59 -4.50
N GLU A 45 -0.84 -6.60 -4.79
CA GLU A 45 -0.22 -7.45 -3.78
C GLU A 45 0.87 -6.68 -3.01
N ALA A 46 1.09 -7.01 -1.73
CA ALA A 46 2.14 -6.34 -0.93
C ALA A 46 3.55 -6.51 -1.51
N VAL A 47 3.79 -7.58 -2.27
CA VAL A 47 5.07 -7.84 -2.94
C VAL A 47 5.39 -6.81 -4.05
N ASP A 48 4.41 -6.02 -4.49
CA ASP A 48 4.60 -4.94 -5.46
C ASP A 48 5.08 -3.63 -4.81
N TRP A 49 5.23 -3.58 -3.48
CA TRP A 49 5.62 -2.36 -2.77
C TRP A 49 6.97 -1.84 -3.25
N GLY A 50 7.00 -0.60 -3.74
CA GLY A 50 8.20 0.02 -4.33
C GLY A 50 8.59 -0.50 -5.71
N LYS A 51 7.82 -1.42 -6.33
CA LYS A 51 8.02 -1.90 -7.71
C LYS A 51 7.13 -1.18 -8.72
N THR A 52 6.28 -0.28 -8.26
CA THR A 52 5.43 0.57 -9.07
C THR A 52 6.11 1.91 -9.36
N PRO A 53 5.83 2.56 -10.50
CA PRO A 53 6.37 3.89 -10.79
C PRO A 53 5.81 4.98 -9.87
N GLU A 54 4.62 4.79 -9.29
CA GLU A 54 4.02 5.76 -8.39
C GLU A 54 4.60 5.67 -6.98
N LEU A 55 4.55 6.79 -6.26
CA LEU A 55 5.07 6.91 -4.91
C LEU A 55 4.30 5.99 -3.94
N CYS A 56 4.99 5.57 -2.89
CA CYS A 56 4.44 4.79 -1.79
C CYS A 56 4.41 5.61 -0.50
N CYS A 57 3.37 5.47 0.31
CA CYS A 57 3.26 6.18 1.58
C CYS A 57 4.36 5.70 2.55
N HIS A 58 5.28 6.60 2.89
CA HIS A 58 6.41 6.32 3.78
C HIS A 58 5.98 5.71 5.13
N THR A 59 4.95 6.28 5.77
CA THR A 59 4.44 5.79 7.06
C THR A 59 3.87 4.38 6.96
N CYS A 60 3.10 4.10 5.89
CA CYS A 60 2.59 2.75 5.64
C CYS A 60 3.73 1.74 5.44
N GLY A 61 4.77 2.13 4.68
CA GLY A 61 5.96 1.29 4.48
C GLY A 61 6.70 1.00 5.78
N ALA A 62 6.87 2.00 6.65
CA ALA A 62 7.50 1.83 7.95
C ALA A 62 6.73 0.88 8.88
N TYR A 63 5.39 0.91 8.86
CA TYR A 63 4.59 -0.05 9.62
C TYR A 63 4.60 -1.44 9.01
N PHE A 64 4.51 -1.54 7.68
CA PHE A 64 4.57 -2.82 6.98
C PHE A 64 5.88 -3.55 7.29
N LEU A 65 7.03 -2.88 7.19
CA LEU A 65 8.34 -3.46 7.52
C LEU A 65 8.48 -3.92 8.97
N ARG A 66 7.71 -3.35 9.91
CA ARG A 66 7.69 -3.78 11.32
C ARG A 66 6.78 -4.99 11.55
N GLU A 67 5.77 -5.19 10.71
CA GLU A 67 4.83 -6.31 10.79
C GLU A 67 5.28 -7.51 9.93
N THR A 68 6.11 -7.27 8.90
CA THR A 68 6.69 -8.32 8.08
C THR A 68 7.74 -9.07 8.88
N PRO A 69 7.67 -10.41 8.96
CA PRO A 69 8.69 -11.20 9.63
C PRO A 69 10.04 -10.97 8.95
N TYR A 70 11.09 -10.74 9.75
CA TYR A 70 12.45 -10.73 9.24
C TYR A 70 12.82 -12.15 8.80
N LEU A 71 12.85 -12.38 7.49
CA LEU A 71 13.28 -13.65 6.90
C LEU A 71 14.75 -13.53 6.49
N SER A 72 15.65 -13.94 7.40
CA SER A 72 17.10 -13.83 7.24
C SER A 72 17.64 -14.45 5.94
N ALA A 73 16.92 -15.42 5.36
CA ALA A 73 17.31 -16.14 4.15
C ALA A 73 17.15 -15.33 2.85
N GLU A 74 16.35 -14.25 2.84
CA GLU A 74 16.11 -13.43 1.64
C GLU A 74 17.24 -12.42 1.36
N HIS A 75 18.20 -12.30 2.28
CA HIS A 75 19.26 -11.27 2.29
C HIS A 75 20.68 -11.88 2.24
N GLN A 76 20.81 -13.12 1.75
CA GLN A 76 22.09 -13.80 1.54
C GLN A 76 22.63 -13.52 0.12
#